data_AF-A0AAN4PP25-F1
#
_entry.id   AF-A0AAN4PP25-F1
#
_cell.length_a   1.000
_cell.length_b   1.000
_cell.length_c   1.000
_cell.angle_alpha   90.00
_cell.angle_beta   90.00
_cell.angle_gamma   90.00
#
_symmetry.space_group_name_H-M   'P 1'
#
loop_
_entity.id
_entity.type
_entity.pdbx_description
1 polymer ?
#
loop_
_entity_poly.entity_id
_entity_poly.type
_entity_poly.pdbx_seq_one_letter_code
_entity_poly.pdbx_strand_id
1 'polypeptide(L)'
;MNPRVGVGVVVLNNEGKVVLGKRKGSHGAGTWAFPGGHLEFGESFEACAVREVLEETGLSIHDVRFLTATNDVMKAEGKHYITVYVGAMVKEDNAQPQIMEPEKCDEWRWISWGDVQSWFEKQVQTEGMETADDQPRLFIPLFNLFRQRPTFDPKKSYDSAQA
;
A
#
# COMPACT_ATOMS: atom_id res chain seq x y z
N MET A 1 -0.84 20.16 -15.23
CA MET A 1 -1.32 18.97 -14.48
C MET A 1 -0.72 19.06 -13.10
N ASN A 2 -1.54 19.06 -12.05
CA ASN A 2 -1.05 19.20 -10.67
C ASN A 2 -0.92 17.82 -10.03
N PRO A 3 0.09 17.60 -9.16
CA PRO A 3 0.18 16.36 -8.38
C PRO A 3 -1.08 16.17 -7.54
N ARG A 4 -1.53 14.92 -7.42
CA ARG A 4 -2.60 14.51 -6.49
C ARG A 4 -2.00 13.94 -5.21
N VAL A 5 -2.77 13.94 -4.14
CA VAL A 5 -2.36 13.32 -2.86
C VAL A 5 -3.14 12.03 -2.67
N GLY A 6 -2.42 10.94 -2.42
CA GLY A 6 -2.99 9.66 -1.98
C GLY A 6 -2.44 9.27 -0.62
N VAL A 7 -3.19 8.48 0.14
CA VAL A 7 -2.76 7.90 1.41
C VAL A 7 -2.68 6.39 1.25
N GLY A 8 -1.49 5.81 1.40
CA GLY A 8 -1.28 4.37 1.47
C GLY A 8 -1.17 3.92 2.91
N VAL A 9 -1.96 2.93 3.32
CA VAL A 9 -2.07 2.52 4.72
C VAL A 9 -1.32 1.21 4.97
N VAL A 10 -0.25 1.30 5.75
CA VAL A 10 0.52 0.16 6.21
C VAL A 10 -0.15 -0.43 7.45
N VAL A 11 -1.17 -1.26 7.24
CA VAL A 11 -1.84 -1.96 8.34
C VAL A 11 -0.97 -3.13 8.80
N LEU A 12 -0.63 -3.14 10.09
CA LEU A 12 0.15 -4.17 10.75
C LEU A 12 -0.77 -5.06 11.59
N ASN A 13 -0.50 -6.36 11.55
CA ASN A 13 -1.06 -7.31 12.51
C ASN A 13 -0.05 -7.66 13.62
N ASN A 14 -0.46 -8.46 14.61
CA ASN A 14 0.39 -8.85 15.74
C ASN A 14 1.59 -9.72 15.35
N GLU A 15 1.59 -10.31 14.15
CA GLU A 15 2.72 -11.06 13.60
C GLU A 15 3.72 -10.15 12.86
N GLY A 16 3.46 -8.84 12.77
CA GLY A 16 4.27 -7.90 12.00
C GLY A 16 4.10 -8.04 10.49
N LYS A 17 3.06 -8.74 10.02
CA LYS A 17 2.70 -8.81 8.59
C LYS A 17 1.92 -7.56 8.19
N VAL A 18 1.96 -7.26 6.90
CA VAL A 18 1.18 -6.18 6.29
C VAL A 18 0.09 -6.72 5.39
N VAL A 19 -1.01 -5.99 5.25
CA VAL A 19 -2.08 -6.34 4.30
C VAL A 19 -1.80 -5.70 2.93
N LEU A 20 -1.79 -6.49 1.86
CA LEU A 20 -1.76 -6.00 0.48
C LEU A 20 -2.89 -6.60 -0.35
N GLY A 21 -3.37 -5.81 -1.32
CA GLY A 21 -4.45 -6.16 -2.23
C GLY A 21 -3.96 -6.28 -3.66
N LYS A 22 -4.40 -7.33 -4.37
CA LYS A 22 -4.18 -7.49 -5.81
C LYS A 22 -5.20 -6.65 -6.57
N ARG A 23 -4.72 -5.57 -7.17
CA ARG A 23 -5.54 -4.57 -7.87
C ARG A 23 -6.21 -5.16 -9.11
N LYS A 24 -7.46 -4.77 -9.31
CA LYS A 24 -8.30 -5.07 -10.48
C LYS A 24 -8.65 -3.77 -11.22
N GLY A 25 -8.93 -3.87 -12.52
CA GLY A 25 -9.32 -2.75 -13.36
C GLY A 25 -8.18 -2.15 -14.20
N SER A 26 -8.45 -1.04 -14.89
CA SER A 26 -7.57 -0.52 -15.96
C SER A 26 -6.22 0.04 -15.49
N HIS A 27 -6.04 0.31 -14.19
CA HIS A 27 -4.83 0.96 -13.68
C HIS A 27 -4.10 0.09 -12.66
N GLY A 28 -2.97 -0.47 -13.10
CA GLY A 28 -2.16 -1.38 -12.29
C GLY A 28 -2.79 -2.76 -12.09
N ALA A 29 -3.59 -3.24 -13.04
CA ALA A 29 -4.21 -4.57 -12.98
C ALA A 29 -3.16 -5.66 -12.66
N GLY A 30 -3.49 -6.53 -11.71
CA GLY A 30 -2.62 -7.62 -11.29
C GLY A 30 -1.41 -7.21 -10.44
N THR A 31 -1.25 -5.93 -10.11
CA THR A 31 -0.22 -5.46 -9.17
C THR A 31 -0.74 -5.40 -7.74
N TRP A 32 0.16 -5.47 -6.77
CA TRP A 32 -0.12 -5.47 -5.34
C TRP A 32 0.14 -4.10 -4.73
N ALA A 33 -0.79 -3.63 -3.90
CA ALA A 33 -0.70 -2.34 -3.22
C ALA A 33 -1.20 -2.44 -1.77
N PHE A 34 -0.78 -1.50 -0.93
CA PHE A 34 -1.46 -1.26 0.34
C PHE A 34 -2.91 -0.81 0.10
N PRO A 35 -3.83 -1.03 1.06
CA PRO A 35 -5.11 -0.33 1.05
C PRO A 35 -4.89 1.18 1.13
N GLY A 36 -5.86 1.94 0.63
CA GLY A 36 -5.80 3.39 0.62
C GLY A 36 -6.22 4.01 -0.71
N GLY A 37 -6.48 5.32 -0.65
CA GLY A 37 -7.05 6.04 -1.77
C GLY A 37 -6.67 7.51 -1.77
N HIS A 38 -7.54 8.33 -2.35
CA HIS A 38 -7.33 9.76 -2.46
C HIS A 38 -7.65 10.45 -1.14
N LEU A 39 -6.81 11.42 -0.76
CA LEU A 39 -7.13 12.30 0.35
C LEU A 39 -8.28 13.22 -0.05
N GLU A 40 -9.36 13.23 0.73
CA GLU A 40 -10.49 14.11 0.49
C GLU A 40 -10.31 15.51 1.06
N PHE A 41 -11.10 16.47 0.59
CA PHE A 41 -11.01 17.85 1.05
C PHE A 41 -11.39 17.97 2.53
N GLY A 42 -10.48 18.51 3.34
CA GLY A 42 -10.67 18.69 4.78
C GLY A 42 -10.37 17.44 5.62
N GLU A 43 -9.97 16.35 4.98
CA GLU A 43 -9.66 15.09 5.65
C GLU A 43 -8.22 15.10 6.21
N SER A 44 -8.01 14.54 7.40
CA SER A 44 -6.66 14.25 7.90
C SER A 44 -6.13 12.95 7.31
N PHE A 45 -4.82 12.69 7.36
CA PHE A 45 -4.28 11.42 6.87
C PHE A 45 -4.84 10.22 7.65
N GLU A 46 -5.07 10.39 8.95
CA GLU A 46 -5.64 9.39 9.84
C GLU A 46 -7.10 9.09 9.49
N ALA A 47 -7.90 10.13 9.24
CA ALA A 47 -9.29 9.97 8.83
C ALA A 47 -9.41 9.24 7.48
N CYS A 48 -8.57 9.63 6.51
CA CYS A 48 -8.47 8.96 5.22
C CYS A 48 -8.11 7.48 5.38
N ALA A 49 -7.10 7.18 6.20
CA ALA A 49 -6.66 5.82 6.41
C ALA A 49 -7.74 4.93 7.06
N VAL A 50 -8.46 5.44 8.07
CA VAL A 50 -9.54 4.71 8.72
C VAL A 50 -10.69 4.43 7.76
N ARG A 51 -11.08 5.43 6.95
CA ARG A 51 -12.14 5.31 5.94
C ARG A 51 -11.78 4.27 4.88
N GLU A 52 -10.65 4.46 4.20
CA GLU A 52 -10.23 3.61 3.08
C GLU A 52 -10.01 2.15 3.51
N VAL A 53 -9.35 1.92 4.65
CA VAL A 53 -9.13 0.54 5.12
C VAL A 53 -10.45 -0.16 5.43
N LEU A 54 -11.41 0.54 6.04
CA LEU A 54 -12.73 -0.03 6.33
C LEU A 54 -13.50 -0.29 5.03
N GLU A 55 -13.54 0.68 4.11
CA GLU A 55 -14.25 0.61 2.83
C GLU A 55 -13.71 -0.51 1.92
N GLU A 56 -12.39 -0.70 1.85
CA GLU A 56 -11.77 -1.64 0.90
C GLU A 56 -11.60 -3.06 1.48
N THR A 57 -11.35 -3.16 2.79
CA THR A 57 -10.93 -4.42 3.44
C THR A 57 -11.87 -4.92 4.53
N GLY A 58 -12.78 -4.08 5.02
CA GLY A 58 -13.61 -4.38 6.19
C GLY A 58 -12.85 -4.40 7.53
N LEU A 59 -11.53 -4.17 7.53
CA LEU A 59 -10.73 -4.13 8.74
C LEU A 59 -10.96 -2.81 9.49
N SER A 60 -10.97 -2.90 10.82
CA SER A 60 -10.88 -1.73 11.69
C SER A 60 -9.46 -1.53 12.19
N ILE A 61 -8.95 -0.30 12.12
CA ILE A 61 -7.58 0.06 12.53
C ILE A 61 -7.56 1.10 13.64
N HIS A 62 -6.44 1.20 14.35
CA HIS A 62 -6.20 2.21 15.38
C HIS A 62 -4.73 2.63 15.43
N ASP A 63 -4.44 3.66 16.22
CA ASP A 63 -3.08 4.18 16.45
C ASP A 63 -2.37 4.48 15.12
N VAL A 64 -3.00 5.36 14.33
CA VAL A 64 -2.52 5.73 12.99
C VAL A 64 -1.38 6.73 13.14
N ARG A 65 -0.25 6.47 12.47
CA ARG A 65 0.97 7.29 12.57
C ARG A 65 1.55 7.57 11.20
N PHE A 66 2.04 8.80 10.99
CA PHE A 66 2.80 9.11 9.77
C PHE A 66 4.11 8.33 9.73
N LEU A 67 4.41 7.73 8.57
CA LEU A 67 5.66 6.98 8.36
C LEU A 67 6.59 7.68 7.37
N THR A 68 6.10 7.98 6.17
CA THR A 68 6.91 8.62 5.11
C THR A 68 6.03 9.12 3.98
N ALA A 69 6.64 9.65 2.92
CA ALA A 69 5.94 9.97 1.67
C ALA A 69 6.86 9.71 0.46
N THR A 70 6.26 9.45 -0.69
CA THR A 70 6.93 9.25 -1.99
C THR A 70 6.42 10.23 -3.04
N ASN A 71 7.26 10.45 -4.05
CA ASN A 71 6.92 11.19 -5.26
C ASN A 71 6.79 10.22 -6.44
N ASP A 72 5.56 10.02 -6.94
CA ASP A 72 5.21 8.94 -7.87
C ASP A 72 4.75 9.48 -9.22
N VAL A 73 5.66 9.47 -10.20
CA VAL A 73 5.39 9.93 -11.57
C VAL A 73 5.12 8.73 -12.48
N MET A 74 3.87 8.58 -12.91
CA MET A 74 3.41 7.53 -13.81
C MET A 74 3.24 8.12 -15.20
N LYS A 75 4.37 8.16 -15.95
CA LYS A 75 4.44 8.89 -17.24
C LYS A 75 3.51 8.30 -18.30
N ALA A 76 3.38 6.97 -18.36
CA ALA A 76 2.56 6.29 -19.36
C ALA A 76 1.06 6.63 -19.20
N GLU A 77 0.61 6.85 -17.97
CA GLU A 77 -0.77 7.18 -17.65
C GLU A 77 -1.02 8.67 -17.50
N GLY A 78 0.02 9.50 -17.63
CA GLY A 78 -0.05 10.94 -17.39
C GLY A 78 -0.57 11.25 -15.98
N LYS A 79 -0.06 10.54 -14.96
CA LYS A 79 -0.44 10.77 -13.56
C LYS A 79 0.78 11.11 -12.72
N HIS A 80 0.58 11.97 -11.72
CA HIS A 80 1.58 12.31 -10.72
C HIS A 80 0.90 12.34 -9.35
N TYR A 81 1.40 11.51 -8.44
CA TYR A 81 0.96 11.45 -7.06
C TYR A 81 2.09 11.79 -6.09
N ILE A 82 1.73 12.47 -5.01
CA ILE A 82 2.44 12.38 -3.75
C ILE A 82 1.69 11.35 -2.91
N THR A 83 2.35 10.24 -2.57
CA THR A 83 1.73 9.21 -1.74
C THR A 83 2.26 9.36 -0.32
N VAL A 84 1.36 9.68 0.62
CA VAL A 84 1.66 9.70 2.05
C VAL A 84 1.43 8.30 2.60
N TYR A 85 2.40 7.76 3.31
CA TYR A 85 2.29 6.48 3.99
C TYR A 85 2.06 6.69 5.48
N VAL A 86 0.97 6.14 5.97
CA VAL A 86 0.69 6.04 7.40
C VAL A 86 0.66 4.57 7.82
N GLY A 87 1.03 4.27 9.06
CA GLY A 87 0.98 2.94 9.64
C GLY A 87 -0.11 2.88 10.71
N ALA A 88 -0.72 1.71 10.89
CA ALA A 88 -1.75 1.49 11.89
C ALA A 88 -1.79 0.02 12.32
N MET A 89 -2.31 -0.26 13.52
CA MET A 89 -2.55 -1.63 13.98
C MET A 89 -4.00 -2.03 13.69
N VAL A 90 -4.21 -3.28 13.29
CA VAL A 90 -5.56 -3.86 13.22
C VAL A 90 -6.13 -4.03 14.63
N LYS A 91 -7.39 -3.65 14.86
CA LYS A 91 -8.04 -3.70 16.18
C LYS A 91 -8.31 -5.12 16.68
N GLU A 92 -8.67 -6.01 15.77
CA GLU A 92 -9.11 -7.36 16.09
C GLU A 92 -8.01 -8.37 15.77
N ASP A 93 -7.67 -9.17 16.78
CA ASP A 93 -6.72 -10.27 16.62
C ASP A 93 -7.24 -11.28 15.59
N ASN A 94 -6.36 -11.67 14.67
CA ASN A 94 -6.65 -12.61 13.57
C ASN A 94 -7.71 -12.14 12.56
N ALA A 95 -8.10 -10.86 12.57
CA ALA A 95 -9.02 -10.32 11.56
C ALA A 95 -8.50 -10.57 10.15
N GLN A 96 -9.39 -11.03 9.27
CA GLN A 96 -9.06 -11.30 7.87
C GLN A 96 -9.67 -10.21 6.99
N PRO A 97 -8.89 -9.63 6.06
CA PRO A 97 -9.42 -8.67 5.12
C PRO A 97 -10.43 -9.35 4.19
N GLN A 98 -11.49 -8.63 3.86
CA GLN A 98 -12.56 -9.05 2.96
C GLN A 98 -12.53 -8.19 1.70
N ILE A 99 -12.96 -8.76 0.58
CA ILE A 99 -13.09 -8.01 -0.67
C ILE A 99 -14.40 -7.23 -0.62
N MET A 100 -14.32 -5.97 -0.19
CA MET A 100 -15.48 -5.10 -0.10
C MET A 100 -15.80 -4.40 -1.44
N GLU A 101 -14.79 -4.25 -2.30
CA GLU A 101 -14.88 -3.65 -3.64
C GLU A 101 -14.41 -4.64 -4.74
N PRO A 102 -15.25 -5.62 -5.12
CA PRO A 102 -14.88 -6.72 -6.02
C PRO A 102 -14.55 -6.30 -7.46
N GLU A 103 -14.87 -5.06 -7.83
CA GLU A 103 -14.50 -4.44 -9.10
C GLU A 103 -13.11 -3.80 -9.09
N LYS A 104 -12.53 -3.53 -7.91
CA LYS A 104 -11.22 -2.87 -7.74
C LYS A 104 -10.14 -3.78 -7.15
N CYS A 105 -10.52 -4.86 -6.48
CA CYS A 105 -9.59 -5.79 -5.85
C CYS A 105 -10.01 -7.24 -6.13
N ASP A 106 -9.05 -8.09 -6.52
CA ASP A 106 -9.29 -9.52 -6.70
C ASP A 106 -9.00 -10.32 -5.42
N GLU A 107 -8.15 -9.80 -4.53
CA GLU A 107 -7.70 -10.53 -3.35
C GLU A 107 -6.99 -9.63 -2.34
N TRP A 108 -7.17 -9.88 -1.05
CA TRP A 108 -6.37 -9.32 0.04
C TRP A 108 -5.58 -10.41 0.77
N ARG A 109 -4.33 -10.14 1.14
CA ARG A 109 -3.49 -11.07 1.92
C ARG A 109 -2.66 -10.36 2.99
N TRP A 110 -2.54 -11.00 4.15
CA TRP A 110 -1.47 -10.74 5.10
C TRP A 110 -0.16 -11.33 4.60
N ILE A 111 0.85 -10.50 4.37
CA ILE A 111 2.13 -10.88 3.76
C ILE A 111 3.27 -10.41 4.65
N SER A 112 4.32 -11.23 4.77
CA SER A 112 5.52 -10.83 5.50
C SER A 112 6.28 -9.74 4.72
N TRP A 113 6.89 -8.78 5.42
CA TRP A 113 7.65 -7.73 4.73
C TRP A 113 8.83 -8.29 3.92
N GLY A 114 9.44 -9.39 4.38
CA GLY A 114 10.50 -10.10 3.64
C GLY A 114 10.03 -10.67 2.29
N ASP A 115 8.79 -11.16 2.21
CA ASP A 115 8.22 -11.59 0.94
C ASP A 115 7.98 -10.41 -0.01
N VAL A 116 7.46 -9.29 0.51
CA VAL A 116 7.26 -8.06 -0.29
C VAL A 116 8.60 -7.53 -0.82
N GLN A 117 9.65 -7.55 0.01
CA GLN A 117 11.00 -7.18 -0.43
C GLN A 117 11.52 -8.13 -1.52
N SER A 118 11.28 -9.43 -1.38
CA SER A 118 11.65 -10.42 -2.41
C SER A 118 10.91 -10.18 -3.74
N TRP A 119 9.66 -9.69 -3.69
CA TRP A 119 8.91 -9.30 -4.88
C TRP A 119 9.51 -8.05 -5.55
N PHE A 120 9.90 -7.04 -4.75
CA PHE A 120 10.59 -5.86 -5.23
C PHE A 120 11.90 -6.21 -5.96
N GLU A 121 12.76 -7.01 -5.33
CA GLU A 121 14.06 -7.41 -5.88
C GLU A 121 13.91 -8.14 -7.23
N LYS A 122 12.96 -9.07 -7.32
CA LYS A 122 12.64 -9.77 -8.58
C LYS A 122 12.08 -8.84 -9.65
N GLN A 123 11.22 -7.90 -9.28
CA GLN A 123 10.65 -6.91 -10.21
C GLN A 123 11.73 -5.96 -10.74
N VAL A 124 12.72 -5.58 -9.93
CA VAL A 124 13.89 -4.80 -10.39
C VAL A 124 14.73 -5.61 -11.37
N GLN A 125 15.01 -6.89 -11.07
CA GLN A 125 15.82 -7.76 -11.94
C GLN A 125 15.18 -8.00 -13.32
N THR A 126 13.86 -7.94 -13.38
CA THR A 126 13.07 -8.19 -14.60
C THR A 126 12.57 -6.89 -15.25
N GLU A 127 12.97 -5.72 -14.75
CA GLU A 127 12.59 -4.42 -15.31
C GLU A 127 13.11 -4.31 -16.76
N GLY A 128 12.18 -4.19 -17.72
CA GLY A 128 12.49 -4.14 -19.15
C GLY A 128 12.59 -5.49 -19.86
N MET A 129 12.25 -6.60 -19.19
CA MET A 129 12.15 -7.94 -19.78
C MET A 129 10.68 -8.37 -19.96
N GLU A 130 10.40 -9.25 -20.92
CA GLU A 130 9.10 -9.96 -20.98
C GLU A 130 9.03 -10.93 -19.79
N THR A 131 8.25 -10.58 -18.78
CA THR A 131 8.08 -11.40 -17.58
C THR A 131 6.98 -12.44 -17.77
N ALA A 132 7.19 -13.65 -17.25
CA ALA A 132 6.12 -14.62 -17.07
C ALA A 132 5.03 -14.04 -16.14
N ASP A 133 3.76 -14.26 -16.50
CA ASP A 133 2.56 -13.63 -15.94
C ASP A 133 2.24 -14.00 -14.46
N ASP A 134 3.04 -14.88 -13.86
CA ASP A 134 2.68 -15.60 -12.63
C ASP A 134 3.31 -15.04 -11.35
N GLN A 135 4.18 -14.02 -11.44
CA GLN A 135 4.83 -13.44 -10.26
C GLN A 135 4.12 -12.18 -9.74
N PRO A 136 3.95 -12.02 -8.41
CA PRO A 136 3.44 -10.80 -7.80
C PRO A 136 4.28 -9.58 -8.18
N ARG A 137 3.64 -8.55 -8.75
CA ARG A 137 4.28 -7.26 -9.06
C ARG A 137 3.76 -6.19 -8.12
N LEU A 138 4.63 -5.32 -7.63
CA LEU A 138 4.27 -4.18 -6.81
C LEU A 138 3.72 -3.04 -7.67
N PHE A 139 2.64 -2.42 -7.19
CA PHE A 139 2.09 -1.22 -7.79
C PHE A 139 3.08 -0.05 -7.64
N ILE A 140 3.06 0.92 -8.56
CA ILE A 140 4.11 1.95 -8.69
C ILE A 140 4.44 2.68 -7.38
N PRO A 141 3.47 3.16 -6.56
CA PRO A 141 3.79 3.80 -5.29
C PRO A 141 4.56 2.89 -4.34
N LEU A 142 4.12 1.63 -4.17
CA LEU A 142 4.80 0.67 -3.31
C LEU A 142 6.19 0.30 -3.86
N PHE A 143 6.33 0.14 -5.17
CA PHE A 143 7.63 -0.07 -5.81
C PHE A 143 8.57 1.13 -5.58
N ASN A 144 8.04 2.35 -5.69
CA ASN A 144 8.78 3.58 -5.46
C ASN A 144 9.10 3.83 -3.99
N LEU A 145 8.31 3.31 -3.05
CA LEU A 145 8.63 3.33 -1.62
C LEU A 145 9.98 2.64 -1.37
N PHE A 146 10.20 1.45 -1.94
CA PHE A 146 11.51 0.80 -1.88
C PHE A 146 12.61 1.62 -2.54
N ARG A 147 12.38 2.19 -3.74
CA ARG A 147 13.42 2.97 -4.45
C ARG A 147 13.80 4.28 -3.71
N GLN A 148 12.81 4.97 -3.15
CA GLN A 148 12.99 6.29 -2.55
C GLN A 148 13.33 6.20 -1.06
N ARG A 149 12.97 5.09 -0.40
CA ARG A 149 13.21 4.80 1.02
C ARG A 149 13.81 3.40 1.15
N PRO A 150 15.06 3.17 0.70
CA PRO A 150 15.67 1.84 0.69
C PRO A 150 15.85 1.21 2.08
N THR A 151 15.80 2.01 3.13
CA THR A 151 15.87 1.56 4.54
C THR A 151 14.50 1.43 5.20
N PHE A 152 13.41 1.60 4.44
CA PHE A 152 12.06 1.52 4.98
C PHE A 152 11.72 0.10 5.42
N ASP A 153 11.22 0.01 6.65
CA ASP A 153 10.70 -1.20 7.26
C ASP A 153 9.40 -0.81 7.98
N PRO A 154 8.24 -1.39 7.61
CA PRO A 154 6.95 -1.08 8.18
C PRO A 154 6.93 -1.06 9.71
N LYS A 155 7.45 -2.12 10.33
CA LYS A 155 7.36 -2.32 11.77
C LYS A 155 8.29 -1.37 12.50
N LYS A 156 9.55 -1.24 12.04
CA LYS A 156 10.51 -0.31 12.65
C LYS A 156 10.07 1.15 12.49
N SER A 157 9.53 1.51 11.33
CA SER A 157 9.03 2.86 11.07
C SER A 157 7.84 3.16 11.97
N TYR A 158 6.90 2.21 12.12
CA TYR A 158 5.76 2.35 13.00
C TYR A 158 6.14 2.46 14.49
N ASP A 159 7.09 1.64 14.95
CA ASP A 159 7.54 1.63 16.34
C ASP A 159 8.30 2.91 16.75
N SER A 160 8.94 3.56 15.77
CA SER A 160 9.69 4.81 15.97
C SER A 160 8.87 6.07 15.72
N ALA A 161 7.72 5.94 15.04
CA ALA A 161 6.81 7.06 14.81
C ALA A 161 6.08 7.44 16.09
N GLN A 162 5.99 8.74 16.36
CA GLN A 162 5.14 9.27 17.43
C GLN A 162 3.67 9.18 17.00
N ALA A 163 2.81 8.85 17.97
CA ALA A 163 1.35 8.89 17.79
C ALA A 163 0.82 10.31 17.86
#